data_AF-A0A7J5Q127-F1
#
_entry.id   AF-A0A7J5Q127-F1
#
_cell.length_a   1.000
_cell.length_b   1.000
_cell.length_c   1.000
_cell.angle_alpha   90.00
_cell.angle_beta   90.00
_cell.angle_gamma   90.00
#
_symmetry.space_group_name_H-M   'P 1'
#
loop_
_entity.id
_entity.type
_entity.pdbx_description
1 polymer ?
#
loop_
_entity_poly.entity_id
_entity_poly.type
_entity_poly.pdbx_seq_one_letter_code
_entity_poly.pdbx_strand_id
1 'polypeptide(L)'
;MKIKSLMYVLMGTMLVVACTDSNNEEGIVDNGGGDDSPQYVIPAGFDFATSRTVSAKVYSSKPVAVDLYWDSENQERSLLVSGLLVDGEKDLELNVPIHCANIYLKYSDGTDKTASFPINSVTRSGETVAITVPEDAVAVTSEEDDGWFFYHNTGVAMFEDNWPIEPGQDNDLNDVVFEYDLKVTECQAEKWFEAGQGYKEGLKLTLDIRAKGGRYPIKLGVVLGGLDKKYIETVATRILLKEGQGKETELATGEMKAEMPQQQLFGKSQFCKVTVDTEHGSPVIIMDGLSALGDNTNFFQTTKGFINPGQGMLRAEIILGAKARTSLTEDLDQLKAYRALITDTHNQNFFIVTNTNKEIHMKGYRPSYLYTNYEADSAGEMMEGVPYCNKNGFVWGIKVPVGVKHAYEKVLFDDAYPEFRAWVTSNGSDNKDWYLHPAAEKVVEAW
;
A
#
# COMPACT_ATOMS: atom_id res chain seq x y z
N MET A 1 33.80 -74.61 4.22
CA MET A 1 32.95 -75.83 4.29
C MET A 1 31.82 -75.62 3.29
N LYS A 2 31.76 -76.47 2.26
CA LYS A 2 30.88 -76.37 1.07
C LYS A 2 29.51 -76.99 1.36
N ILE A 3 28.41 -76.32 0.99
CA ILE A 3 27.16 -76.96 0.52
C ILE A 3 26.57 -76.01 -0.54
N LYS A 4 26.92 -76.23 -1.82
CA LYS A 4 26.14 -76.87 -2.90
C LYS A 4 25.17 -75.91 -3.63
N SER A 5 25.60 -75.51 -4.83
CA SER A 5 24.76 -75.03 -5.93
C SER A 5 24.20 -76.22 -6.71
N LEU A 6 22.96 -76.13 -7.19
CA LEU A 6 22.40 -76.97 -8.27
C LEU A 6 21.45 -76.17 -9.17
N MET A 7 22.09 -75.40 -10.03
CA MET A 7 21.95 -75.17 -11.48
C MET A 7 20.95 -75.97 -12.40
N TYR A 8 20.43 -75.22 -13.41
CA TYR A 8 19.86 -75.52 -14.76
C TYR A 8 18.44 -76.14 -14.90
N VAL A 9 17.59 -75.84 -15.89
CA VAL A 9 17.29 -74.79 -16.90
C VAL A 9 16.15 -75.39 -17.76
N LEU A 10 15.12 -74.63 -18.17
CA LEU A 10 14.58 -74.72 -19.53
C LEU A 10 13.65 -73.54 -19.87
N MET A 11 13.66 -73.21 -21.15
CA MET A 11 13.18 -72.00 -21.83
C MET A 11 11.66 -71.92 -22.02
N GLY A 12 11.16 -70.68 -22.02
CA GLY A 12 10.42 -70.09 -23.16
C GLY A 12 8.91 -70.27 -23.22
N THR A 13 8.15 -69.18 -23.08
CA THR A 13 7.51 -68.47 -24.21
C THR A 13 6.72 -67.25 -23.70
N MET A 14 6.81 -66.15 -24.46
CA MET A 14 5.98 -64.94 -24.32
C MET A 14 4.50 -65.26 -24.50
N LEU A 15 3.63 -64.52 -23.80
CA LEU A 15 2.42 -63.92 -24.37
C LEU A 15 1.97 -62.76 -23.46
N VAL A 16 1.79 -61.59 -24.08
CA VAL A 16 1.28 -60.35 -23.47
C VAL A 16 -0.25 -60.44 -23.42
N VAL A 17 -0.86 -60.26 -22.25
CA VAL A 17 -2.27 -59.88 -22.11
C VAL A 17 -2.43 -58.99 -20.87
N ALA A 18 -3.10 -57.86 -21.08
CA ALA A 18 -3.47 -56.87 -20.06
C ALA A 18 -4.67 -57.33 -19.20
N CYS A 19 -4.98 -56.53 -18.17
CA CYS A 19 -6.21 -56.45 -17.38
C CYS A 19 -6.18 -57.03 -15.94
N THR A 20 -6.13 -56.05 -15.02
CA THR A 20 -7.02 -55.80 -13.87
C THR A 20 -7.20 -56.80 -12.70
N ASP A 21 -7.27 -56.15 -11.53
CA ASP A 21 -7.97 -56.48 -10.28
C ASP A 21 -7.28 -57.33 -9.19
N SER A 22 -7.13 -56.73 -8.01
CA SER A 22 -8.00 -57.12 -6.89
C SER A 22 -7.98 -56.08 -5.76
N ASN A 23 -9.20 -55.70 -5.40
CA ASN A 23 -9.59 -54.79 -4.33
C ASN A 23 -9.24 -55.33 -2.94
N ASN A 24 -9.05 -54.40 -2.01
CA ASN A 24 -9.74 -54.44 -0.72
C ASN A 24 -10.19 -53.01 -0.38
N GLU A 25 -11.51 -52.83 -0.38
CA GLU A 25 -12.22 -51.64 0.09
C GLU A 25 -12.20 -51.57 1.61
N GLU A 26 -11.83 -50.42 2.18
CA GLU A 26 -12.46 -49.87 3.37
C GLU A 26 -12.52 -48.34 3.25
N GLY A 27 -13.74 -47.82 3.12
CA GLY A 27 -14.11 -46.46 3.56
C GLY A 27 -13.69 -45.29 2.67
N ILE A 28 -14.38 -45.11 1.54
CA ILE A 28 -14.59 -43.75 1.01
C ILE A 28 -15.49 -43.04 2.03
N VAL A 29 -14.89 -42.22 2.88
CA VAL A 29 -15.65 -41.16 3.55
C VAL A 29 -15.80 -40.06 2.50
N ASP A 30 -16.96 -40.09 1.85
CA ASP A 30 -17.51 -38.97 1.11
C ASP A 30 -17.73 -37.81 2.10
N ASN A 31 -16.68 -37.04 2.35
CA ASN A 31 -16.86 -35.65 2.75
C ASN A 31 -17.05 -34.91 1.43
N GLY A 32 -18.32 -34.69 1.11
CA GLY A 32 -18.80 -34.17 -0.16
C GLY A 32 -17.98 -33.02 -0.72
N GLY A 33 -17.98 -32.95 -2.06
CA GLY A 33 -17.31 -31.93 -2.86
C GLY A 33 -17.34 -30.57 -2.19
N GLY A 34 -16.15 -30.13 -1.78
CA GLY A 34 -15.93 -28.76 -1.32
C GLY A 34 -16.08 -27.85 -2.51
N ASP A 35 -17.01 -26.91 -2.40
CA ASP A 35 -17.22 -25.82 -3.33
C ASP A 35 -15.94 -24.97 -3.40
N ASP A 36 -15.27 -25.01 -4.56
CA ASP A 36 -13.99 -24.35 -4.86
C ASP A 36 -14.21 -22.87 -5.27
N SER A 37 -14.38 -21.97 -4.30
CA SER A 37 -14.21 -20.49 -4.39
C SER A 37 -14.60 -19.84 -3.03
N PRO A 38 -14.18 -18.60 -2.69
CA PRO A 38 -14.47 -18.02 -1.38
C PRO A 38 -15.97 -17.98 -1.13
N GLN A 39 -16.36 -18.64 -0.05
CA GLN A 39 -17.72 -19.01 0.33
C GLN A 39 -18.58 -17.80 0.77
N TYR A 40 -18.35 -16.61 0.22
CA TYR A 40 -19.08 -15.38 0.55
C TYR A 40 -19.05 -14.36 -0.59
N VAL A 41 -20.20 -13.72 -0.83
CA VAL A 41 -20.36 -12.68 -1.84
C VAL A 41 -20.09 -11.33 -1.20
N ILE A 42 -19.17 -10.56 -1.76
CA ILE A 42 -18.89 -9.18 -1.32
C ILE A 42 -19.87 -8.24 -2.02
N PRO A 43 -20.55 -7.32 -1.32
CA PRO A 43 -21.48 -6.39 -1.94
C PRO A 43 -20.82 -5.60 -3.08
N ALA A 44 -21.51 -5.46 -4.21
CA ALA A 44 -20.97 -4.77 -5.39
C ALA A 44 -20.44 -3.36 -5.06
N GLY A 45 -21.20 -2.61 -4.26
CA GLY A 45 -20.85 -1.25 -3.82
C GLY A 45 -19.88 -1.16 -2.63
N PHE A 46 -19.36 -2.28 -2.12
CA PHE A 46 -18.42 -2.25 -1.01
C PHE A 46 -17.10 -1.59 -1.41
N ASP A 47 -16.66 -0.64 -0.61
CA ASP A 47 -15.37 0.05 -0.76
C ASP A 47 -14.35 -0.59 0.20
N PHE A 48 -13.20 -1.00 -0.34
CA PHE A 48 -12.11 -1.61 0.43
C PHE A 48 -11.23 -0.56 1.13
N ALA A 49 -11.54 0.72 1.04
CA ALA A 49 -10.84 1.77 1.76
C ALA A 49 -10.86 1.51 3.28
N THR A 50 -9.67 1.44 3.87
CA THR A 50 -9.45 1.31 5.32
C THR A 50 -9.28 2.68 6.00
N SER A 51 -9.53 3.75 5.26
CA SER A 51 -9.49 5.12 5.75
C SER A 51 -10.64 5.95 5.17
N ARG A 52 -10.89 7.12 5.76
CA ARG A 52 -11.98 8.02 5.41
C ARG A 52 -11.58 9.47 5.62
N THR A 53 -12.21 10.37 4.89
CA THR A 53 -12.00 11.80 5.02
C THR A 53 -12.75 12.35 6.24
N VAL A 54 -12.08 13.13 7.08
CA VAL A 54 -12.65 13.84 8.24
C VAL A 54 -12.30 15.32 8.14
N SER A 55 -13.31 16.18 8.16
CA SER A 55 -13.10 17.64 8.16
C SER A 55 -12.71 18.10 9.57
N ALA A 56 -11.56 18.75 9.70
CA ALA A 56 -11.04 19.26 10.96
C ALA A 56 -11.08 20.79 11.00
N LYS A 57 -11.64 21.34 12.07
CA LYS A 57 -11.59 22.77 12.40
C LYS A 57 -10.67 22.96 13.59
N VAL A 58 -9.50 23.54 13.37
CA VAL A 58 -8.49 23.76 14.42
C VAL A 58 -8.47 25.23 14.78
N TYR A 59 -8.71 25.54 16.05
CA TYR A 59 -8.75 26.91 16.56
C TYR A 59 -7.68 27.14 17.63
N SER A 60 -7.00 28.29 17.55
CA SER A 60 -6.15 28.81 18.61
C SER A 60 -6.36 30.32 18.77
N SER A 61 -6.33 30.80 20.01
CA SER A 61 -6.44 32.24 20.33
C SER A 61 -5.12 33.01 20.18
N LYS A 62 -4.03 32.30 19.87
CA LYS A 62 -2.67 32.81 19.71
C LYS A 62 -1.91 31.93 18.71
N PRO A 63 -0.85 32.40 18.05
CA PRO A 63 -0.10 31.60 17.08
C PRO A 63 0.61 30.42 17.76
N VAL A 64 0.23 29.18 17.44
CA VAL A 64 0.82 27.94 17.97
C VAL A 64 1.09 26.96 16.83
N ALA A 65 2.25 26.30 16.86
CA ALA A 65 2.55 25.17 15.98
C ALA A 65 2.10 23.86 16.63
N VAL A 66 1.38 23.04 15.86
CA VAL A 66 0.82 21.76 16.34
C VAL A 66 0.98 20.65 15.31
N ASP A 67 0.93 19.42 15.79
CA ASP A 67 0.81 18.22 14.95
C ASP A 67 -0.51 17.50 15.25
N LEU A 68 -1.06 16.82 14.26
CA LEU A 68 -2.26 15.99 14.38
C LEU A 68 -1.92 14.53 14.09
N TYR A 69 -2.37 13.64 14.97
CA TYR A 69 -2.20 12.19 14.88
C TYR A 69 -3.56 11.47 14.98
N TRP A 70 -3.69 10.29 14.38
CA TRP A 70 -4.85 9.43 14.58
C TRP A 70 -4.70 8.48 15.78
N ASP A 71 -3.51 8.38 16.39
CA ASP A 71 -3.23 7.59 17.58
C ASP A 71 -2.54 8.41 18.69
N SER A 72 -2.74 7.98 19.94
CA SER A 72 -2.26 8.67 21.15
C SER A 72 -0.75 8.54 21.39
N GLU A 73 -0.07 7.56 20.77
CA GLU A 73 1.38 7.39 20.93
C GLU A 73 2.19 8.46 20.17
N ASN A 74 1.54 9.23 19.29
CA ASN A 74 2.15 10.28 18.45
C ASN A 74 3.37 9.79 17.65
N GLN A 75 3.30 8.56 17.14
CA GLN A 75 4.35 8.01 16.29
C GLN A 75 4.16 8.47 14.84
N GLU A 76 5.25 8.49 14.06
CA GLU A 76 5.22 8.90 12.64
C GLU A 76 4.20 8.11 11.81
N ARG A 77 4.03 6.80 12.09
CA ARG A 77 2.98 5.96 11.47
C ARG A 77 1.55 6.49 11.63
N SER A 78 1.32 7.30 12.67
CA SER A 78 0.03 7.86 13.02
C SER A 78 -0.16 9.32 12.66
N LEU A 79 0.90 9.96 12.15
CA LEU A 79 0.92 11.37 11.82
C LEU A 79 -0.02 11.66 10.64
N LEU A 80 -0.88 12.66 10.78
CA LEU A 80 -1.79 13.15 9.75
C LEU A 80 -1.32 14.48 9.18
N VAL A 81 -0.92 15.39 10.08
CA VAL A 81 -0.45 16.74 9.75
C VAL A 81 0.66 17.11 10.73
N SER A 82 1.75 17.70 10.25
CA SER A 82 2.81 18.22 11.12
C SER A 82 3.18 19.67 10.79
N GLY A 83 3.57 20.41 11.82
CA GLY A 83 4.01 21.80 11.70
C GLY A 83 2.88 22.79 11.40
N LEU A 84 1.65 22.45 11.75
CA LEU A 84 0.50 23.31 11.46
C LEU A 84 0.54 24.56 12.35
N LEU A 85 0.77 25.73 11.75
CA LEU A 85 0.58 27.01 12.43
C LEU A 85 -0.91 27.35 12.53
N VAL A 86 -1.39 27.50 13.76
CA VAL A 86 -2.77 27.89 14.07
C VAL A 86 -2.78 29.25 14.76
N ASP A 87 -3.39 30.23 14.11
CA ASP A 87 -3.72 31.54 14.65
C ASP A 87 -5.14 31.90 14.16
N GLY A 88 -6.12 31.88 15.06
CA GLY A 88 -7.53 31.82 14.69
C GLY A 88 -7.97 30.41 14.26
N GLU A 89 -8.86 30.32 13.28
CA GLU A 89 -9.42 29.06 12.77
C GLU A 89 -8.69 28.59 11.49
N LYS A 90 -8.44 27.28 11.41
CA LYS A 90 -7.90 26.59 10.24
C LYS A 90 -8.79 25.40 9.89
N ASP A 91 -9.16 25.32 8.62
CA ASP A 91 -9.91 24.21 8.04
C ASP A 91 -8.95 23.24 7.34
N LEU A 92 -9.08 21.94 7.64
CA LEU A 92 -8.31 20.86 7.05
C LEU A 92 -9.22 19.69 6.68
N GLU A 93 -8.79 18.90 5.70
CA GLU A 93 -9.36 17.58 5.43
C GLU A 93 -8.31 16.54 5.78
N LEU A 94 -8.67 15.57 6.63
CA LEU A 94 -7.74 14.56 7.13
C LEU A 94 -8.12 13.17 6.58
N ASN A 95 -7.12 12.38 6.19
CA ASN A 95 -7.33 10.98 5.81
C ASN A 95 -7.08 10.06 7.02
N VAL A 96 -8.15 9.61 7.66
CA VAL A 96 -8.13 8.97 8.99
C VAL A 96 -8.54 7.49 8.88
N PRO A 97 -7.85 6.54 9.56
CA PRO A 97 -8.27 5.13 9.54
C PRO A 97 -9.72 4.94 10.00
N ILE A 98 -10.49 4.05 9.35
CA ILE A 98 -11.95 3.91 9.54
C ILE A 98 -12.39 3.51 10.97
N HIS A 99 -11.49 2.93 11.76
CA HIS A 99 -11.78 2.55 13.15
C HIS A 99 -11.59 3.71 14.14
N CYS A 100 -10.84 4.75 13.76
CA CYS A 100 -10.50 5.83 14.68
C CYS A 100 -11.74 6.66 15.05
N ALA A 101 -11.88 6.93 16.35
CA ALA A 101 -12.96 7.75 16.91
C ALA A 101 -12.47 9.12 17.42
N ASN A 102 -11.17 9.35 17.50
CA ASN A 102 -10.57 10.60 17.98
C ASN A 102 -9.41 11.03 17.09
N ILE A 103 -9.11 12.32 17.12
CA ILE A 103 -7.86 12.91 16.65
C ILE A 103 -7.07 13.39 17.86
N TYR A 104 -5.75 13.23 17.81
CA TYR A 104 -4.84 13.64 18.86
C TYR A 104 -4.01 14.83 18.40
N LEU A 105 -4.08 15.92 19.15
CA LEU A 105 -3.30 17.13 18.96
C LEU A 105 -2.04 17.02 19.81
N LYS A 106 -0.86 17.09 19.18
CA LYS A 106 0.39 17.30 19.88
C LYS A 106 0.76 18.78 19.88
N TYR A 107 1.08 19.33 21.04
CA TYR A 107 1.48 20.72 21.25
C TYR A 107 2.54 20.81 22.35
N SER A 108 3.13 21.99 22.56
CA SER A 108 4.11 22.21 23.63
C SER A 108 3.63 23.27 24.62
N ASP A 109 3.77 23.02 25.92
CA ASP A 109 3.65 24.02 27.01
C ASP A 109 5.03 24.42 27.58
N GLY A 110 6.10 24.08 26.86
CA GLY A 110 7.47 23.95 27.38
C GLY A 110 7.91 22.48 27.52
N THR A 111 6.96 21.56 27.43
CA THR A 111 7.14 20.11 27.25
C THR A 111 6.14 19.57 26.24
N ASP A 112 6.43 18.43 25.61
CA ASP A 112 5.49 17.78 24.68
C ASP A 112 4.22 17.34 25.43
N LYS A 113 3.06 17.77 24.93
CA LYS A 113 1.72 17.45 25.42
C LYS A 113 0.84 16.85 24.33
N THR A 114 -0.22 16.18 24.76
CA THR A 114 -1.23 15.60 23.86
C THR A 114 -2.62 15.87 24.39
N ALA A 115 -3.51 16.33 23.52
CA ALA A 115 -4.95 16.48 23.78
C ALA A 115 -5.74 15.64 22.77
N SER A 116 -6.87 15.07 23.19
CA SER A 116 -7.71 14.20 22.36
C SER A 116 -9.05 14.86 22.07
N PHE A 117 -9.51 14.73 20.83
CA PHE A 117 -10.74 15.35 20.33
C PHE A 117 -11.60 14.32 19.59
N PRO A 118 -12.88 14.14 19.98
CA PRO A 118 -13.74 13.15 19.36
C PRO A 118 -14.19 13.56 17.96
N ILE A 119 -14.19 12.59 17.05
CA ILE A 119 -14.77 12.72 15.71
C ILE A 119 -16.29 12.57 15.84
N ASN A 120 -17.03 13.57 15.36
CA ASN A 120 -18.47 13.61 15.38
C ASN A 120 -19.05 13.36 14.00
N SER A 121 -20.05 12.49 13.89
CA SER A 121 -20.82 12.32 12.67
C SER A 121 -21.93 13.37 12.63
N VAL A 122 -21.91 14.27 11.64
CA VAL A 122 -22.95 15.28 11.47
C VAL A 122 -23.85 14.86 10.30
N THR A 123 -25.13 14.61 10.58
CA THR A 123 -26.12 14.23 9.56
C THR A 123 -26.12 15.25 8.42
N ARG A 124 -25.76 14.80 7.21
CA ARG A 124 -25.60 15.56 5.93
C ARG A 124 -24.26 16.27 5.68
N SER A 125 -23.38 16.42 6.66
CA SER A 125 -22.11 17.18 6.49
C SER A 125 -20.85 16.32 6.43
N GLY A 126 -20.99 15.00 6.59
CA GLY A 126 -19.85 14.11 6.79
C GLY A 126 -19.39 14.08 8.26
N GLU A 127 -18.21 13.53 8.49
CA GLU A 127 -17.60 13.48 9.81
C GLU A 127 -16.72 14.70 10.06
N THR A 128 -16.83 15.28 11.25
CA THR A 128 -16.11 16.50 11.62
C THR A 128 -15.45 16.38 12.98
N VAL A 129 -14.34 17.09 13.17
CA VAL A 129 -13.68 17.24 14.47
C VAL A 129 -13.41 18.73 14.72
N ALA A 130 -13.82 19.20 15.90
CA ALA A 130 -13.51 20.55 16.37
C ALA A 130 -12.38 20.45 17.39
N ILE A 131 -11.25 21.07 17.07
CA ILE A 131 -10.02 21.03 17.85
C ILE A 131 -9.75 22.43 18.37
N THR A 132 -9.69 22.59 19.68
CA THR A 132 -9.29 23.84 20.32
C THR A 132 -7.92 23.63 20.96
N VAL A 133 -6.93 24.38 20.49
CA VAL A 133 -5.58 24.35 21.07
C VAL A 133 -5.67 24.79 22.54
N PRO A 134 -5.14 24.00 23.49
CA PRO A 134 -5.17 24.34 24.90
C PRO A 134 -4.51 25.69 25.22
N GLU A 135 -5.07 26.44 26.18
CA GLU A 135 -4.59 27.79 26.53
C GLU A 135 -3.15 27.81 27.05
N ASP A 136 -2.67 26.71 27.62
CA ASP A 136 -1.31 26.54 28.14
C ASP A 136 -0.26 26.29 27.05
N ALA A 137 -0.66 26.11 25.78
CA ALA A 137 0.27 25.96 24.68
C ALA A 137 1.19 27.19 24.53
N VAL A 138 2.46 26.96 24.23
CA VAL A 138 3.44 28.02 23.99
C VAL A 138 3.18 28.63 22.62
N ALA A 139 3.10 29.96 22.57
CA ALA A 139 3.01 30.67 21.30
C ALA A 139 4.35 30.60 20.57
N VAL A 140 4.31 30.39 19.26
CA VAL A 140 5.51 30.52 18.43
C VAL A 140 5.88 31.99 18.28
N THR A 141 7.18 32.29 18.29
CA THR A 141 7.65 33.64 17.96
C THR A 141 7.88 33.78 16.46
N SER A 142 7.80 34.99 15.90
CA SER A 142 7.93 35.23 14.45
C SER A 142 9.30 34.84 13.86
N GLU A 143 10.31 34.61 14.69
CA GLU A 143 11.64 34.14 14.29
C GLU A 143 11.70 32.60 14.15
N GLU A 144 10.68 31.87 14.62
CA GLU A 144 10.70 30.41 14.75
C GLU A 144 9.78 29.67 13.78
N ASP A 145 8.98 30.38 12.97
CA ASP A 145 8.06 29.75 12.02
C ASP A 145 8.14 30.33 10.59
N ASP A 146 8.55 29.47 9.67
CA ASP A 146 8.60 29.77 8.24
C ASP A 146 7.29 29.46 7.51
N GLY A 147 6.26 29.01 8.25
CA GLY A 147 4.88 28.79 7.80
C GLY A 147 4.71 27.50 7.03
N TRP A 148 5.56 26.50 7.25
CA TRP A 148 5.52 25.22 6.53
C TRP A 148 4.86 24.14 7.35
N PHE A 149 3.96 23.40 6.72
CA PHE A 149 3.36 22.22 7.30
C PHE A 149 3.25 21.13 6.24
N PHE A 150 3.00 19.89 6.63
CA PHE A 150 2.77 18.83 5.67
C PHE A 150 1.64 17.91 6.08
N TYR A 151 0.87 17.46 5.08
CA TYR A 151 -0.04 16.33 5.18
C TYR A 151 0.73 15.03 5.02
N HIS A 152 0.30 13.99 5.72
CA HIS A 152 0.95 12.69 5.70
C HIS A 152 -0.09 11.56 5.55
N ASN A 153 0.22 10.60 4.67
CA ASN A 153 -0.51 9.35 4.57
C ASN A 153 0.45 8.21 4.26
N THR A 154 0.35 7.13 5.03
CA THR A 154 1.20 5.94 4.88
C THR A 154 0.36 4.68 5.04
N GLY A 155 0.80 3.60 4.41
CA GLY A 155 0.10 2.34 4.42
C GLY A 155 0.91 1.20 3.81
N VAL A 156 0.24 0.09 3.59
CA VAL A 156 0.76 -1.09 2.90
C VAL A 156 -0.19 -1.43 1.77
N ALA A 157 0.36 -1.63 0.57
CA ALA A 157 -0.37 -2.21 -0.55
C ALA A 157 -0.01 -3.69 -0.65
N MET A 158 -1.03 -4.52 -0.80
CA MET A 158 -0.96 -5.98 -0.85
C MET A 158 -1.70 -6.46 -2.09
N PHE A 159 -1.04 -7.25 -2.93
CA PHE A 159 -1.56 -7.69 -4.22
C PHE A 159 -1.45 -9.18 -4.43
N GLU A 160 -2.39 -9.70 -5.23
CA GLU A 160 -2.37 -10.98 -5.92
C GLU A 160 -1.93 -10.79 -7.39
N ASP A 161 -1.27 -11.78 -7.99
CA ASP A 161 -0.70 -11.74 -9.34
C ASP A 161 -1.54 -12.48 -10.41
N ASN A 162 -2.61 -13.16 -9.97
CA ASN A 162 -3.37 -14.12 -10.76
C ASN A 162 -4.47 -13.51 -11.66
N TRP A 163 -4.66 -12.19 -11.64
CA TRP A 163 -5.67 -11.51 -12.45
C TRP A 163 -5.56 -11.88 -13.95
N PRO A 164 -6.68 -12.16 -14.64
CA PRO A 164 -8.07 -11.92 -14.26
C PRO A 164 -8.77 -13.05 -13.49
N ILE A 165 -8.04 -14.11 -13.10
CA ILE A 165 -8.61 -15.31 -12.50
C ILE A 165 -8.37 -15.30 -10.99
N GLU A 166 -9.33 -15.82 -10.22
CA GLU A 166 -9.16 -16.00 -8.79
C GLU A 166 -8.06 -17.04 -8.50
N PRO A 167 -7.17 -16.79 -7.53
CA PRO A 167 -6.09 -17.72 -7.16
C PRO A 167 -6.58 -18.99 -6.43
N GLY A 168 -7.87 -19.07 -6.09
CA GLY A 168 -8.44 -20.19 -5.33
C GLY A 168 -7.82 -20.29 -3.93
N GLN A 169 -7.04 -21.35 -3.70
CA GLN A 169 -6.39 -21.61 -2.40
C GLN A 169 -5.13 -20.78 -2.14
N ASP A 170 -4.65 -20.03 -3.13
CA ASP A 170 -3.43 -19.21 -3.05
C ASP A 170 -3.72 -17.73 -2.73
N ASN A 171 -4.95 -17.40 -2.29
CA ASN A 171 -5.35 -16.03 -1.94
C ASN A 171 -4.76 -15.57 -0.60
N ASP A 172 -3.46 -15.31 -0.54
CA ASP A 172 -2.75 -14.86 0.66
C ASP A 172 -2.43 -13.35 0.66
N LEU A 173 -2.70 -12.68 -0.46
CA LEU A 173 -2.44 -11.26 -0.72
C LEU A 173 -0.99 -10.84 -0.45
N ASN A 174 -0.04 -11.75 -0.68
CA ASN A 174 1.39 -11.47 -0.46
C ASN A 174 2.25 -11.52 -1.75
N ASP A 175 1.63 -11.73 -2.92
CA ASP A 175 2.37 -11.87 -4.18
C ASP A 175 3.31 -10.68 -4.43
N VAL A 176 2.83 -9.49 -4.10
CA VAL A 176 3.66 -8.29 -3.88
C VAL A 176 3.13 -7.53 -2.67
N VAL A 177 4.03 -7.20 -1.75
CA VAL A 177 3.72 -6.36 -0.58
C VAL A 177 4.72 -5.22 -0.52
N PHE A 178 4.22 -3.99 -0.45
CA PHE A 178 5.07 -2.81 -0.29
C PHE A 178 4.44 -1.77 0.63
N GLU A 179 5.30 -1.10 1.39
CA GLU A 179 4.90 0.08 2.17
C GLU A 179 4.92 1.30 1.26
N TYR A 180 4.05 2.25 1.55
CA TYR A 180 4.10 3.56 0.92
C TYR A 180 4.03 4.65 1.98
N ASP A 181 4.64 5.79 1.69
CA ASP A 181 4.62 6.99 2.51
C ASP A 181 4.51 8.19 1.57
N LEU A 182 3.44 8.98 1.72
CA LEU A 182 3.21 10.21 0.98
C LEU A 182 3.22 11.38 1.96
N LYS A 183 4.06 12.38 1.67
CA LYS A 183 4.11 13.66 2.36
C LYS A 183 3.87 14.78 1.36
N VAL A 184 2.81 15.55 1.58
CA VAL A 184 2.53 16.75 0.80
C VAL A 184 2.84 17.96 1.65
N THR A 185 3.92 18.64 1.31
CA THR A 185 4.33 19.88 1.97
C THR A 185 3.49 21.04 1.45
N GLU A 186 3.20 22.01 2.31
CA GLU A 186 2.50 23.24 1.99
C GLU A 186 3.05 24.40 2.79
N CYS A 187 3.03 25.61 2.21
CA CYS A 187 3.33 26.83 2.94
C CYS A 187 2.12 27.73 3.11
N GLN A 188 1.97 28.24 4.32
CA GLN A 188 0.92 29.17 4.73
C GLN A 188 1.40 30.62 4.81
N ALA A 189 2.71 30.87 4.79
CA ALA A 189 3.25 32.22 5.00
C ALA A 189 3.28 33.05 3.69
N GLU A 190 2.40 34.04 3.60
CA GLU A 190 2.25 35.01 2.49
C GLU A 190 3.58 35.68 2.09
N LYS A 191 4.43 36.01 3.08
CA LYS A 191 5.76 36.63 2.88
C LYS A 191 6.62 35.90 1.85
N TRP A 192 6.51 34.57 1.77
CA TRP A 192 7.29 33.77 0.84
C TRP A 192 6.70 33.71 -0.56
N PHE A 193 5.37 33.85 -0.66
CA PHE A 193 4.68 34.02 -1.94
C PHE A 193 5.04 35.38 -2.56
N GLU A 194 5.04 36.44 -1.75
CA GLU A 194 5.36 37.81 -2.18
C GLU A 194 6.84 37.99 -2.57
N ALA A 195 7.75 37.24 -1.94
CA ALA A 195 9.19 37.31 -2.22
C ALA A 195 9.62 36.64 -3.54
N GLY A 196 8.68 36.07 -4.31
CA GLY A 196 8.96 35.45 -5.61
C GLY A 196 9.88 34.22 -5.54
N GLN A 197 10.05 33.61 -4.36
CA GLN A 197 10.99 32.51 -4.12
C GLN A 197 10.54 31.15 -4.68
N GLY A 198 9.44 31.08 -5.45
CA GLY A 198 8.97 29.83 -6.05
C GLY A 198 8.44 28.81 -5.02
N TYR A 199 8.31 27.56 -5.45
CA TYR A 199 7.41 26.51 -4.92
C TYR A 199 7.42 26.32 -3.41
N LYS A 200 6.23 26.03 -2.86
CA LYS A 200 6.11 25.53 -1.50
C LYS A 200 5.10 24.38 -1.31
N GLU A 201 4.56 23.85 -2.41
CA GLU A 201 3.94 22.52 -2.43
C GLU A 201 4.87 21.52 -3.09
N GLY A 202 4.85 20.29 -2.59
CA GLY A 202 5.59 19.20 -3.21
C GLY A 202 5.16 17.88 -2.60
N LEU A 203 5.24 16.83 -3.42
CA LEU A 203 5.05 15.47 -2.96
C LEU A 203 6.41 14.84 -2.72
N LYS A 204 6.60 14.26 -1.54
CA LYS A 204 7.57 13.20 -1.32
C LYS A 204 6.82 11.88 -1.20
N LEU A 205 7.11 10.94 -2.09
CA LEU A 205 6.56 9.59 -2.09
C LEU A 205 7.71 8.60 -1.86
N THR A 206 7.48 7.59 -1.02
CA THR A 206 8.33 6.38 -0.99
C THR A 206 7.51 5.12 -1.25
N LEU A 207 8.15 4.14 -1.90
CA LEU A 207 7.63 2.78 -2.11
C LEU A 207 8.69 1.80 -1.64
N ASP A 208 8.39 1.02 -0.60
CA ASP A 208 9.33 0.12 0.06
C ASP A 208 8.92 -1.33 -0.17
N ILE A 209 9.71 -2.09 -0.93
CA ILE A 209 9.39 -3.50 -1.18
C ILE A 209 9.61 -4.29 0.11
N ARG A 210 8.50 -4.75 0.69
CA ARG A 210 8.48 -5.52 1.92
C ARG A 210 8.58 -7.02 1.63
N ALA A 211 7.80 -7.52 0.68
CA ALA A 211 7.76 -8.93 0.33
C ALA A 211 7.33 -9.16 -1.13
N LYS A 212 7.63 -10.34 -1.65
CA LYS A 212 7.17 -10.83 -2.95
C LYS A 212 6.99 -12.35 -2.87
N GLY A 213 5.75 -12.80 -2.70
CA GLY A 213 5.34 -14.22 -2.74
C GLY A 213 5.06 -14.75 -4.15
N GLY A 214 4.82 -13.86 -5.11
CA GLY A 214 4.37 -14.27 -6.44
C GLY A 214 5.55 -14.63 -7.34
N ARG A 215 5.36 -15.57 -8.27
CA ARG A 215 6.39 -15.90 -9.28
C ARG A 215 6.43 -14.85 -10.39
N TYR A 216 5.27 -14.34 -10.77
CA TYR A 216 5.08 -13.58 -12.00
C TYR A 216 5.31 -12.06 -11.90
N PRO A 217 5.23 -11.38 -10.73
CA PRO A 217 5.40 -9.94 -10.66
C PRO A 217 6.83 -9.52 -11.02
N ILE A 218 6.92 -8.49 -11.87
CA ILE A 218 8.18 -7.91 -12.31
C ILE A 218 8.33 -6.44 -11.90
N LYS A 219 7.20 -5.72 -11.72
CA LYS A 219 7.19 -4.30 -11.33
C LYS A 219 6.05 -4.02 -10.35
N LEU A 220 6.22 -2.96 -9.56
CA LEU A 220 5.14 -2.28 -8.85
C LEU A 220 5.08 -0.82 -9.30
N GLY A 221 3.99 -0.12 -8.99
CA GLY A 221 3.85 1.28 -9.34
C GLY A 221 2.68 1.97 -8.69
N VAL A 222 2.55 3.26 -9.00
CA VAL A 222 1.41 4.10 -8.62
C VAL A 222 1.09 5.09 -9.72
N VAL A 223 -0.19 5.29 -10.01
CA VAL A 223 -0.70 6.43 -10.75
C VAL A 223 -1.18 7.48 -9.75
N LEU A 224 -0.62 8.69 -9.81
CA LEU A 224 -1.02 9.80 -8.94
C LEU A 224 -2.22 10.53 -9.57
N GLY A 225 -3.41 10.04 -9.26
CA GLY A 225 -4.69 10.53 -9.78
C GLY A 225 -4.90 12.02 -9.52
N GLY A 226 -5.47 12.73 -10.49
CA GLY A 226 -5.83 14.15 -10.35
C GLY A 226 -4.66 15.15 -10.36
N LEU A 227 -3.41 14.70 -10.22
CA LEU A 227 -2.24 15.57 -10.36
C LEU A 227 -1.84 15.71 -11.84
N ASP A 228 -2.19 16.81 -12.49
CA ASP A 228 -1.80 17.06 -13.88
C ASP A 228 -0.31 17.47 -14.00
N LYS A 229 0.38 16.99 -15.03
CA LYS A 229 1.77 17.37 -15.34
C LYS A 229 2.01 18.88 -15.37
N LYS A 230 1.02 19.70 -15.70
CA LYS A 230 1.13 21.16 -15.73
C LYS A 230 1.48 21.73 -14.36
N TYR A 231 1.19 21.01 -13.27
CA TYR A 231 1.48 21.39 -11.88
C TYR A 231 2.84 20.90 -11.38
N ILE A 232 3.60 20.18 -12.20
CA ILE A 232 4.90 19.61 -11.83
C ILE A 232 5.97 20.40 -12.58
N GLU A 233 6.99 20.87 -11.85
CA GLU A 233 8.19 21.45 -12.45
C GLU A 233 9.36 20.48 -12.42
N THR A 234 9.62 19.91 -11.24
CA THR A 234 10.85 19.14 -10.99
C THR A 234 10.51 17.75 -10.51
N VAL A 235 11.31 16.78 -10.93
CA VAL A 235 11.17 15.38 -10.52
C VAL A 235 12.54 14.85 -10.13
N ALA A 236 12.70 14.49 -8.86
CA ALA A 236 13.85 13.74 -8.41
C ALA A 236 13.45 12.30 -8.10
N THR A 237 14.29 11.35 -8.51
CA THR A 237 14.09 9.92 -8.28
C THR A 237 15.34 9.35 -7.62
N ARG A 238 15.16 8.56 -6.58
CA ARG A 238 16.24 7.89 -5.85
C ARG A 238 15.87 6.44 -5.61
N ILE A 239 16.89 5.58 -5.63
CA ILE A 239 16.80 4.19 -5.20
C ILE A 239 17.66 4.07 -3.95
N LEU A 240 17.05 3.61 -2.86
CA LEU A 240 17.66 3.51 -1.54
C LEU A 240 17.54 2.07 -1.03
N LEU A 241 18.47 1.66 -0.18
CA LEU A 241 18.26 0.54 0.73
C LEU A 241 17.87 1.11 2.10
N LYS A 242 16.62 0.92 2.52
CA LYS A 242 16.11 1.25 3.86
C LYS A 242 16.50 0.11 4.80
N GLU A 243 17.57 0.29 5.55
CA GLU A 243 18.05 -0.69 6.51
C GLU A 243 17.37 -0.53 7.88
N GLY A 244 17.59 -1.48 8.80
CA GLY A 244 17.10 -1.36 10.17
C GLY A 244 17.63 -0.10 10.88
N GLN A 245 16.88 0.39 11.87
CA GLN A 245 17.23 1.53 12.73
C GLN A 245 17.41 2.87 11.99
N GLY A 246 16.72 3.07 10.87
CA GLY A 246 16.68 4.36 10.16
C GLY A 246 17.93 4.67 9.32
N LYS A 247 18.80 3.68 9.10
CA LYS A 247 19.92 3.81 8.18
C LYS A 247 19.43 3.66 6.74
N GLU A 248 19.85 4.56 5.86
CA GLU A 248 19.57 4.50 4.43
C GLU A 248 20.89 4.53 3.64
N THR A 249 21.01 3.64 2.65
CA THR A 249 22.12 3.64 1.70
C THR A 249 21.60 4.03 0.32
N GLU A 250 22.12 5.11 -0.26
CA GLU A 250 21.77 5.50 -1.63
C GLU A 250 22.44 4.59 -2.66
N LEU A 251 21.64 4.07 -3.59
CA LEU A 251 22.06 3.11 -4.62
C LEU A 251 22.05 3.73 -6.02
N ALA A 252 21.13 4.66 -6.27
CA ALA A 252 21.08 5.45 -7.50
C ALA A 252 20.24 6.72 -7.29
N THR A 253 20.47 7.72 -8.14
CA THR A 253 19.69 8.96 -8.21
C THR A 253 19.56 9.41 -9.66
N GLY A 254 18.54 10.19 -9.97
CA GLY A 254 18.37 10.82 -11.27
C GLY A 254 17.11 11.67 -11.36
N GLU A 255 16.93 12.31 -12.52
CA GLU A 255 15.75 13.10 -12.86
C GLU A 255 14.83 12.25 -13.73
N MET A 256 13.55 12.13 -13.33
CA MET A 256 12.54 11.25 -13.95
C MET A 256 12.86 9.74 -13.94
N LYS A 257 14.12 9.35 -13.85
CA LYS A 257 14.58 7.97 -13.85
C LYS A 257 15.81 7.81 -12.95
N ALA A 258 15.79 6.76 -12.15
CA ALA A 258 16.97 6.25 -11.45
C ALA A 258 17.15 4.77 -11.79
N GLU A 259 18.39 4.33 -11.98
CA GLU A 259 18.71 2.94 -12.31
C GLU A 259 19.89 2.48 -11.48
N MET A 260 19.64 1.49 -10.61
CA MET A 260 20.64 0.86 -9.78
C MET A 260 21.45 -0.12 -10.62
N PRO A 261 22.78 0.05 -10.72
CA PRO A 261 23.64 -0.94 -11.35
C PRO A 261 23.46 -2.31 -10.69
N GLN A 262 23.55 -3.37 -11.47
CA GLN A 262 23.40 -4.72 -10.96
C GLN A 262 24.45 -4.99 -9.85
N GLN A 263 23.99 -5.32 -8.65
CA GLN A 263 24.86 -5.50 -7.47
C GLN A 263 24.31 -6.54 -6.49
N GLN A 264 25.14 -7.03 -5.56
CA GLN A 264 24.73 -8.03 -4.58
C GLN A 264 23.94 -7.39 -3.44
N LEU A 265 22.65 -7.74 -3.33
CA LEU A 265 21.78 -7.40 -2.20
C LEU A 265 20.94 -8.64 -1.86
N PHE A 266 20.60 -8.83 -0.58
CA PHE A 266 19.79 -9.96 -0.14
C PHE A 266 20.40 -11.34 -0.53
N GLY A 267 21.73 -11.41 -0.58
CA GLY A 267 22.47 -12.62 -0.98
C GLY A 267 22.37 -12.99 -2.47
N LYS A 268 21.80 -12.13 -3.32
CA LYS A 268 21.61 -12.36 -4.75
C LYS A 268 21.95 -11.12 -5.58
N SER A 269 22.11 -11.32 -6.87
CA SER A 269 22.29 -10.21 -7.81
C SER A 269 20.97 -9.47 -8.01
N GLN A 270 20.89 -8.22 -7.60
CA GLN A 270 19.70 -7.37 -7.71
C GLN A 270 19.87 -6.28 -8.76
N PHE A 271 18.75 -5.89 -9.36
CA PHE A 271 18.59 -4.74 -10.25
C PHE A 271 17.34 -3.97 -9.82
N CYS A 272 17.37 -2.66 -10.01
CA CYS A 272 16.22 -1.81 -9.75
C CYS A 272 16.22 -0.63 -10.70
N LYS A 273 15.06 -0.29 -11.25
CA LYS A 273 14.89 0.92 -12.05
C LYS A 273 13.57 1.57 -11.70
N VAL A 274 13.64 2.84 -11.36
CA VAL A 274 12.48 3.69 -11.09
C VAL A 274 12.31 4.63 -12.27
N THR A 275 11.10 4.73 -12.80
CA THR A 275 10.73 5.68 -13.86
C THR A 275 9.48 6.44 -13.45
N VAL A 276 9.46 7.73 -13.73
CA VAL A 276 8.33 8.62 -13.60
C VAL A 276 7.95 9.06 -15.01
N ASP A 277 6.70 8.82 -15.39
CA ASP A 277 6.14 9.26 -16.65
C ASP A 277 5.05 10.30 -16.38
N THR A 278 5.20 11.48 -16.97
CA THR A 278 4.26 12.60 -16.85
C THR A 278 3.68 13.00 -18.20
N GLU A 279 3.76 12.15 -19.23
CA GLU A 279 3.37 12.52 -20.60
C GLU A 279 1.86 12.72 -20.75
N HIS A 280 1.05 11.84 -20.16
CA HIS A 280 -0.39 11.68 -20.44
C HIS A 280 -1.34 11.98 -19.26
N GLY A 281 -1.11 13.08 -18.56
CA GLY A 281 -1.98 13.56 -17.48
C GLY A 281 -1.39 13.26 -16.11
N SER A 282 -2.01 12.35 -15.36
CA SER A 282 -1.54 11.89 -14.05
C SER A 282 -0.18 11.17 -14.14
N PRO A 283 0.80 11.49 -13.27
CA PRO A 283 2.07 10.79 -13.22
C PRO A 283 1.91 9.30 -13.01
N VAL A 284 2.63 8.51 -13.79
CA VAL A 284 2.77 7.06 -13.62
C VAL A 284 4.18 6.77 -13.13
N ILE A 285 4.29 6.24 -11.92
CA ILE A 285 5.57 5.89 -11.28
C ILE A 285 5.68 4.37 -11.31
N ILE A 286 6.79 3.85 -11.84
CA ILE A 286 7.05 2.41 -11.95
C ILE A 286 8.39 2.09 -11.32
N MET A 287 8.40 1.10 -10.44
CA MET A 287 9.59 0.48 -9.87
C MET A 287 9.72 -0.95 -10.44
N ASP A 288 10.73 -1.14 -11.27
CA ASP A 288 11.12 -2.40 -11.91
C ASP A 288 12.23 -3.07 -11.11
N GLY A 289 12.24 -4.41 -11.07
CA GLY A 289 13.24 -5.18 -10.34
C GLY A 289 12.68 -6.31 -9.47
N LEU A 290 11.35 -6.45 -9.37
CA LEU A 290 10.74 -7.51 -8.56
C LEU A 290 11.19 -8.91 -9.00
N SER A 291 11.46 -9.10 -10.29
CA SER A 291 11.93 -10.38 -10.84
C SER A 291 13.28 -10.85 -10.29
N ALA A 292 14.09 -9.95 -9.75
CA ALA A 292 15.39 -10.27 -9.15
C ALA A 292 15.28 -10.62 -7.64
N LEU A 293 14.14 -10.33 -7.00
CA LEU A 293 13.93 -10.56 -5.58
C LEU A 293 13.49 -12.00 -5.28
N GLY A 294 14.07 -12.58 -4.22
CA GLY A 294 13.72 -13.93 -3.76
C GLY A 294 14.17 -15.04 -4.71
N ASP A 295 13.54 -16.21 -4.61
CA ASP A 295 13.60 -17.26 -5.62
C ASP A 295 12.21 -17.87 -5.83
N ASN A 296 12.10 -18.76 -6.80
CA ASN A 296 10.83 -19.39 -7.18
C ASN A 296 10.37 -20.52 -6.25
N THR A 297 11.03 -20.71 -5.09
CA THR A 297 10.72 -21.76 -4.10
C THR A 297 10.30 -21.18 -2.76
N ASN A 298 11.10 -20.26 -2.21
CA ASN A 298 10.88 -19.66 -0.89
C ASN A 298 10.54 -18.18 -0.97
N PHE A 299 10.55 -17.62 -2.18
CA PHE A 299 10.12 -16.25 -2.46
C PHE A 299 10.91 -15.22 -1.64
N PHE A 300 10.42 -13.98 -1.57
CA PHE A 300 11.08 -12.92 -0.79
C PHE A 300 10.22 -12.55 0.41
N GLN A 301 10.66 -12.93 1.61
CA GLN A 301 10.04 -12.56 2.89
C GLN A 301 8.57 -13.01 3.07
N THR A 302 8.14 -14.11 2.42
CA THR A 302 6.79 -14.69 2.60
C THR A 302 6.80 -16.12 3.15
N THR A 303 7.84 -16.92 2.91
CA THR A 303 7.85 -18.34 3.29
C THR A 303 8.35 -18.57 4.72
N LYS A 304 7.57 -19.31 5.52
CA LYS A 304 7.92 -19.67 6.90
C LYS A 304 9.24 -20.45 6.96
N GLY A 305 10.13 -20.05 7.86
CA GLY A 305 11.48 -20.61 7.99
C GLY A 305 12.53 -19.99 7.06
N PHE A 306 12.12 -19.13 6.10
CA PHE A 306 13.00 -18.40 5.20
C PHE A 306 12.90 -16.88 5.33
N ILE A 307 12.14 -16.41 6.32
CA ILE A 307 12.09 -14.99 6.70
C ILE A 307 13.45 -14.57 7.27
N ASN A 308 13.99 -13.46 6.78
CA ASN A 308 15.17 -12.81 7.34
C ASN A 308 14.74 -11.60 8.19
N PRO A 309 14.78 -11.69 9.54
CA PRO A 309 14.43 -10.57 10.40
C PRO A 309 15.40 -9.41 10.28
N GLY A 310 14.90 -8.17 10.31
CA GLY A 310 15.69 -6.95 10.14
C GLY A 310 16.24 -6.77 8.72
N GLN A 311 15.78 -7.56 7.75
CA GLN A 311 16.15 -7.39 6.35
C GLN A 311 15.68 -6.03 5.86
N GLY A 312 16.62 -5.20 5.40
CA GLY A 312 16.29 -3.90 4.81
C GLY A 312 15.42 -4.02 3.56
N MET A 313 14.68 -2.95 3.25
CA MET A 313 13.77 -2.87 2.11
C MET A 313 14.41 -2.07 0.97
N LEU A 314 14.23 -2.53 -0.26
CA LEU A 314 14.57 -1.73 -1.43
C LEU A 314 13.48 -0.66 -1.60
N ARG A 315 13.90 0.61 -1.61
CA ARG A 315 13.03 1.78 -1.60
C ARG A 315 13.18 2.57 -2.89
N ALA A 316 12.07 2.92 -3.52
CA ALA A 316 12.01 4.02 -4.45
C ALA A 316 11.58 5.28 -3.69
N GLU A 317 12.31 6.38 -3.85
CA GLU A 317 11.91 7.71 -3.36
C GLU A 317 11.72 8.64 -4.56
N ILE A 318 10.57 9.31 -4.60
CA ILE A 318 10.18 10.24 -5.67
C ILE A 318 9.81 11.57 -5.02
N ILE A 319 10.41 12.65 -5.52
CA ILE A 319 10.06 14.01 -5.14
C ILE A 319 9.50 14.73 -6.36
N LEU A 320 8.25 15.17 -6.29
CA LEU A 320 7.61 16.00 -7.29
C LEU A 320 7.49 17.43 -6.75
N GLY A 321 8.31 18.35 -7.29
CA GLY A 321 8.22 19.76 -6.97
C GLY A 321 7.16 20.44 -7.81
N ALA A 322 6.25 21.18 -7.16
CA ALA A 322 5.15 21.87 -7.83
C ALA A 322 5.61 22.99 -8.76
N LYS A 323 4.69 23.63 -9.50
CA LYS A 323 4.95 24.91 -10.17
C LYS A 323 4.66 26.09 -9.25
N ALA A 324 5.11 27.26 -9.66
CA ALA A 324 5.12 28.45 -8.82
C ALA A 324 3.72 28.98 -8.94
N ARG A 325 3.04 29.21 -7.83
CA ARG A 325 1.66 29.71 -7.89
C ARG A 325 1.56 30.98 -8.74
N THR A 326 2.56 31.85 -8.65
CA THR A 326 2.67 33.08 -9.47
C THR A 326 2.82 32.83 -10.96
N SER A 327 3.24 31.64 -11.39
CA SER A 327 3.31 31.26 -12.81
C SER A 327 2.02 30.57 -13.31
N LEU A 328 1.02 30.39 -12.45
CA LEU A 328 -0.25 29.73 -12.76
C LEU A 328 -1.43 30.70 -12.63
N THR A 329 -2.42 30.50 -13.50
CA THR A 329 -3.73 31.17 -13.37
C THR A 329 -4.70 30.39 -12.48
N GLU A 330 -4.38 29.14 -12.13
CA GLU A 330 -5.19 28.15 -11.40
C GLU A 330 -4.43 27.61 -10.18
N ASP A 331 -3.81 28.51 -9.43
CA ASP A 331 -2.92 28.18 -8.32
C ASP A 331 -3.61 27.41 -7.17
N LEU A 332 -4.87 27.75 -6.87
CA LEU A 332 -5.66 27.03 -5.88
C LEU A 332 -6.00 25.59 -6.33
N ASP A 333 -6.11 25.35 -7.64
CA ASP A 333 -6.39 24.00 -8.15
C ASP A 333 -5.13 23.12 -8.12
N GLN A 334 -3.94 23.70 -8.32
CA GLN A 334 -2.68 23.01 -8.02
C GLN A 334 -2.64 22.56 -6.55
N LEU A 335 -2.92 23.47 -5.62
CA LEU A 335 -2.92 23.16 -4.19
C LEU A 335 -3.89 22.01 -3.87
N LYS A 336 -5.12 22.08 -4.40
CA LYS A 336 -6.11 21.00 -4.24
C LYS A 336 -5.62 19.69 -4.83
N ALA A 337 -4.98 19.70 -5.99
CA ALA A 337 -4.47 18.50 -6.64
C ALA A 337 -3.40 17.80 -5.80
N TYR A 338 -2.43 18.55 -5.23
CA TYR A 338 -1.44 17.97 -4.31
C TYR A 338 -2.09 17.46 -3.03
N ARG A 339 -2.97 18.24 -2.38
CA ARG A 339 -3.72 17.81 -1.18
C ARG A 339 -4.49 16.51 -1.40
N ALA A 340 -5.17 16.42 -2.53
CA ALA A 340 -6.03 15.29 -2.87
C ALA A 340 -5.25 13.97 -3.05
N LEU A 341 -3.92 14.02 -3.23
CA LEU A 341 -3.09 12.81 -3.18
C LEU A 341 -3.04 12.18 -1.78
N ILE A 342 -3.25 12.96 -0.72
CA ILE A 342 -3.33 12.47 0.67
C ILE A 342 -4.80 12.27 1.06
N THR A 343 -5.63 13.29 0.83
CA THR A 343 -6.98 13.35 1.41
C THR A 343 -8.02 12.51 0.69
N ASP A 344 -7.80 12.21 -0.60
CA ASP A 344 -8.62 11.29 -1.39
C ASP A 344 -7.80 10.05 -1.77
N THR A 345 -8.11 8.95 -1.09
CA THR A 345 -7.45 7.66 -1.26
C THR A 345 -7.53 7.13 -2.70
N HIS A 346 -8.51 7.56 -3.49
CA HIS A 346 -8.70 7.15 -4.89
C HIS A 346 -7.67 7.77 -5.85
N ASN A 347 -6.93 8.79 -5.42
CA ASN A 347 -5.82 9.34 -6.20
C ASN A 347 -4.52 8.57 -6.00
N GLN A 348 -4.49 7.60 -5.09
CA GLN A 348 -3.35 6.73 -4.85
C GLN A 348 -3.57 5.38 -5.54
N ASN A 349 -3.49 5.38 -6.86
CA ASN A 349 -3.81 4.22 -7.68
C ASN A 349 -2.59 3.30 -7.82
N PHE A 350 -2.35 2.48 -6.80
CA PHE A 350 -1.25 1.52 -6.82
C PHE A 350 -1.54 0.31 -7.72
N PHE A 351 -0.49 -0.27 -8.27
CA PHE A 351 -0.58 -1.44 -9.13
C PHE A 351 0.68 -2.29 -9.14
N ILE A 352 0.57 -3.50 -9.69
CA ILE A 352 1.68 -4.36 -10.05
C ILE A 352 1.64 -4.74 -11.53
N VAL A 353 2.78 -5.17 -12.06
CA VAL A 353 2.88 -5.68 -13.45
C VAL A 353 3.50 -7.07 -13.45
N THR A 354 2.89 -8.01 -14.16
CA THR A 354 3.38 -9.38 -14.31
C THR A 354 4.33 -9.54 -15.50
N ASN A 355 5.02 -10.67 -15.58
CA ASN A 355 5.93 -11.00 -16.69
C ASN A 355 5.22 -11.17 -18.06
N THR A 356 3.88 -11.26 -18.08
CA THR A 356 3.07 -11.19 -19.30
C THR A 356 2.60 -9.77 -19.62
N ASN A 357 3.13 -8.75 -18.93
CA ASN A 357 2.75 -7.34 -19.02
C ASN A 357 1.27 -7.05 -18.68
N LYS A 358 0.65 -7.88 -17.83
CA LYS A 358 -0.67 -7.54 -17.26
C LYS A 358 -0.47 -6.57 -16.11
N GLU A 359 -1.24 -5.50 -16.09
CA GLU A 359 -1.26 -4.50 -15.02
C GLU A 359 -2.45 -4.76 -14.10
N ILE A 360 -2.19 -4.93 -12.80
CA ILE A 360 -3.19 -5.33 -11.80
C ILE A 360 -3.32 -4.20 -10.78
N HIS A 361 -4.52 -3.63 -10.67
CA HIS A 361 -4.85 -2.56 -9.72
C HIS A 361 -5.84 -3.06 -8.66
N MET A 362 -6.11 -2.22 -7.67
CA MET A 362 -7.19 -2.45 -6.71
C MET A 362 -8.56 -2.22 -7.36
N LYS A 363 -9.62 -2.72 -6.70
CA LYS A 363 -11.01 -2.56 -7.16
C LYS A 363 -11.35 -1.11 -7.51
N GLY A 364 -11.99 -0.93 -8.67
CA GLY A 364 -12.52 0.35 -9.12
C GLY A 364 -11.49 1.30 -9.72
N TYR A 365 -10.19 1.04 -9.52
CA TYR A 365 -9.14 1.84 -10.12
C TYR A 365 -8.95 1.49 -11.60
N ARG A 366 -8.73 2.51 -12.43
CA ARG A 366 -8.51 2.31 -13.86
C ARG A 366 -7.06 1.87 -14.13
N PRO A 367 -6.83 1.04 -15.17
CA PRO A 367 -5.48 0.78 -15.65
C PRO A 367 -4.78 2.10 -16.00
N SER A 368 -3.46 2.14 -15.87
CA SER A 368 -2.69 3.24 -16.46
C SER A 368 -2.87 3.28 -17.97
N TYR A 369 -2.59 4.44 -18.59
CA TYR A 369 -2.66 4.56 -20.05
C TYR A 369 -1.62 3.69 -20.77
N LEU A 370 -0.62 3.16 -20.06
CA LEU A 370 0.40 2.27 -20.60
C LEU A 370 -0.16 0.87 -20.86
N TYR A 371 -1.23 0.47 -20.17
CA TYR A 371 -1.83 -0.84 -20.30
C TYR A 371 -3.07 -0.82 -21.21
N THR A 372 -2.84 -1.05 -22.50
CA THR A 372 -3.86 -0.94 -23.55
C THR A 372 -4.69 -2.21 -23.76
N ASN A 373 -4.31 -3.33 -23.14
CA ASN A 373 -4.97 -4.63 -23.32
C ASN A 373 -6.05 -4.95 -22.28
N TYR A 374 -6.31 -4.03 -21.33
CA TYR A 374 -7.23 -4.27 -20.22
C TYR A 374 -8.59 -4.82 -20.64
N GLU A 375 -9.24 -4.23 -21.64
CA GLU A 375 -10.58 -4.63 -22.09
C GLU A 375 -10.60 -6.07 -22.66
N ALA A 376 -9.52 -6.48 -23.32
CA ALA A 376 -9.40 -7.84 -23.85
C ALA A 376 -9.11 -8.85 -22.74
N ASP A 377 -8.21 -8.51 -21.82
CA ASP A 377 -7.78 -9.39 -20.72
C ASP A 377 -8.85 -9.52 -19.62
N SER A 378 -9.74 -8.53 -19.46
CA SER A 378 -10.85 -8.54 -18.48
C SER A 378 -12.17 -9.13 -18.99
N ALA A 379 -12.26 -9.42 -20.29
CA ALA A 379 -13.50 -9.72 -20.97
C ALA A 379 -14.24 -10.92 -20.34
N GLY A 380 -15.43 -10.65 -19.80
CA GLY A 380 -16.29 -11.68 -19.21
C GLY A 380 -15.95 -12.09 -17.78
N GLU A 381 -14.83 -11.60 -17.22
CA GLU A 381 -14.37 -11.96 -15.87
C GLU A 381 -14.77 -10.92 -14.81
N MET A 382 -14.83 -9.64 -15.19
CA MET A 382 -15.08 -8.53 -14.26
C MET A 382 -16.58 -8.27 -14.02
N MET A 383 -16.88 -7.65 -12.88
CA MET A 383 -18.15 -7.00 -12.59
C MET A 383 -18.35 -5.81 -13.53
N GLU A 384 -19.55 -5.66 -14.07
CA GLU A 384 -19.86 -4.60 -15.03
C GLU A 384 -19.59 -3.21 -14.45
N GLY A 385 -18.78 -2.42 -15.15
CA GLY A 385 -18.44 -1.06 -14.77
C GLY A 385 -17.48 -0.91 -13.58
N VAL A 386 -16.99 -2.02 -13.00
CA VAL A 386 -16.07 -2.00 -11.85
C VAL A 386 -14.77 -2.73 -12.22
N PRO A 387 -13.71 -1.98 -12.60
CA PRO A 387 -12.43 -2.59 -12.90
C PRO A 387 -11.84 -3.39 -11.73
N TYR A 388 -11.11 -4.47 -12.05
CA TYR A 388 -10.35 -5.28 -11.09
C TYR A 388 -11.18 -5.82 -9.93
N CYS A 389 -12.47 -6.05 -10.19
CA CYS A 389 -13.40 -6.70 -9.29
C CYS A 389 -14.15 -7.73 -10.10
N ASN A 390 -14.13 -8.99 -9.69
CA ASN A 390 -14.89 -10.00 -10.41
C ASN A 390 -16.37 -9.98 -10.01
N LYS A 391 -17.16 -10.85 -10.65
CA LYS A 391 -18.61 -10.95 -10.44
C LYS A 391 -19.04 -11.34 -9.02
N ASN A 392 -18.16 -11.97 -8.23
CA ASN A 392 -18.40 -12.34 -6.84
C ASN A 392 -17.93 -11.27 -5.84
N GLY A 393 -17.29 -10.20 -6.35
CA GLY A 393 -16.72 -9.13 -5.53
C GLY A 393 -15.29 -9.35 -5.08
N PHE A 394 -14.60 -10.39 -5.58
CA PHE A 394 -13.18 -10.63 -5.33
C PHE A 394 -12.32 -9.51 -5.92
N VAL A 395 -11.22 -9.20 -5.23
CA VAL A 395 -10.27 -8.15 -5.59
C VAL A 395 -8.84 -8.69 -5.51
N TRP A 396 -7.96 -8.18 -6.37
CA TRP A 396 -6.54 -8.59 -6.42
C TRP A 396 -5.60 -7.62 -5.70
N GLY A 397 -6.14 -6.58 -5.06
CA GLY A 397 -5.34 -5.59 -4.39
C GLY A 397 -6.12 -4.88 -3.30
N ILE A 398 -5.49 -4.72 -2.15
CA ILE A 398 -6.01 -3.94 -1.02
C ILE A 398 -4.96 -2.97 -0.50
N LYS A 399 -5.43 -1.94 0.20
CA LYS A 399 -4.61 -0.97 0.90
C LYS A 399 -5.01 -0.90 2.37
N VAL A 400 -4.02 -1.10 3.23
CA VAL A 400 -4.22 -1.20 4.68
C VAL A 400 -3.31 -0.20 5.41
N PRO A 401 -3.61 0.17 6.66
CA PRO A 401 -2.74 1.05 7.43
C PRO A 401 -1.31 0.51 7.57
N VAL A 402 -0.34 1.40 7.75
CA VAL A 402 1.06 1.00 7.90
C VAL A 402 1.23 0.16 9.17
N GLY A 403 2.11 -0.85 9.10
CA GLY A 403 2.34 -1.80 10.19
C GLY A 403 1.45 -3.06 10.16
N VAL A 404 0.39 -3.09 9.34
CA VAL A 404 -0.36 -4.32 9.07
C VAL A 404 0.57 -5.34 8.42
N LYS A 405 0.60 -6.56 8.95
CA LYS A 405 1.52 -7.63 8.53
C LYS A 405 0.96 -8.38 7.32
N HIS A 406 1.79 -8.85 6.41
CA HIS A 406 1.31 -9.74 5.34
C HIS A 406 1.26 -11.19 5.84
N ALA A 407 0.40 -12.00 5.22
CA ALA A 407 0.29 -13.42 5.50
C ALA A 407 1.58 -14.17 5.07
N TYR A 408 1.84 -15.32 5.70
CA TYR A 408 2.80 -16.27 5.14
C TYR A 408 2.30 -16.83 3.81
N GLU A 409 3.24 -17.24 2.96
CA GLU A 409 2.99 -17.95 1.70
C GLU A 409 1.94 -19.06 1.86
N LYS A 410 0.89 -19.06 1.00
CA LYS A 410 -0.22 -20.03 0.97
C LYS A 410 -1.13 -20.03 2.19
N VAL A 411 -1.02 -19.03 3.06
CA VAL A 411 -1.98 -18.84 4.15
C VAL A 411 -3.05 -17.88 3.67
N LEU A 412 -4.27 -18.40 3.46
CA LEU A 412 -5.41 -17.59 3.03
C LEU A 412 -5.53 -16.32 3.87
N PHE A 413 -5.81 -15.20 3.21
CA PHE A 413 -5.78 -13.89 3.87
C PHE A 413 -6.81 -13.78 5.00
N ASP A 414 -8.02 -14.32 4.81
CA ASP A 414 -9.06 -14.34 5.83
C ASP A 414 -8.81 -15.37 6.94
N ASP A 415 -7.87 -16.29 6.73
CA ASP A 415 -7.33 -17.16 7.77
C ASP A 415 -6.30 -16.43 8.63
N ALA A 416 -5.48 -15.57 8.01
CA ALA A 416 -4.52 -14.69 8.68
C ALA A 416 -5.21 -13.52 9.40
N TYR A 417 -6.33 -13.04 8.87
CA TYR A 417 -7.18 -11.99 9.42
C TYR A 417 -8.64 -12.47 9.57
N PRO A 418 -8.98 -13.22 10.63
CA PRO A 418 -10.30 -13.85 10.79
C PRO A 418 -11.50 -12.90 10.77
N GLU A 419 -11.29 -11.64 11.14
CA GLU A 419 -12.33 -10.62 11.18
C GLU A 419 -12.60 -9.95 9.82
N PHE A 420 -11.71 -10.13 8.84
CA PHE A 420 -11.80 -9.54 7.50
C PHE A 420 -13.10 -9.93 6.80
N ARG A 421 -13.47 -11.21 6.88
CA ARG A 421 -14.68 -11.73 6.22
C ARG A 421 -15.95 -11.05 6.74
N ALA A 422 -16.06 -10.84 8.05
CA ALA A 422 -17.20 -10.13 8.64
C ALA A 422 -17.21 -8.65 8.25
N TRP A 423 -16.04 -8.00 8.16
CA TRP A 423 -15.95 -6.62 7.66
C TRP A 423 -16.46 -6.47 6.22
N VAL A 424 -15.98 -7.31 5.28
CA VAL A 424 -16.39 -7.21 3.87
C VAL A 424 -17.85 -7.60 3.64
N THR A 425 -18.37 -8.61 4.36
CA THR A 425 -19.77 -9.07 4.20
C THR A 425 -20.79 -8.17 4.90
N SER A 426 -20.38 -7.43 5.93
CA SER A 426 -21.20 -6.40 6.60
C SER A 426 -21.18 -5.06 5.87
N ASN A 427 -20.58 -4.98 4.68
CA ASN A 427 -20.36 -3.75 3.94
C ASN A 427 -19.60 -2.68 4.76
N GLY A 428 -18.61 -3.13 5.54
CA GLY A 428 -17.71 -2.28 6.32
C GLY A 428 -18.29 -1.72 7.62
N SER A 429 -19.45 -2.23 8.05
CA SER A 429 -20.10 -1.78 9.29
C SER A 429 -19.50 -2.43 10.54
N ASP A 430 -19.16 -3.72 10.46
CA ASP A 430 -18.54 -4.49 11.55
C ASP A 430 -17.01 -4.57 11.39
N ASN A 431 -16.29 -4.79 12.49
CA ASN A 431 -14.84 -5.06 12.52
C ASN A 431 -13.97 -4.06 11.71
N LYS A 432 -14.20 -2.76 11.89
CA LYS A 432 -13.45 -1.69 11.17
C LYS A 432 -11.94 -1.70 11.46
N ASP A 433 -11.55 -2.37 12.54
CA ASP A 433 -10.21 -2.58 13.03
C ASP A 433 -9.69 -4.00 12.81
N TRP A 434 -10.31 -4.80 11.91
CA TRP A 434 -9.95 -6.20 11.64
C TRP A 434 -8.44 -6.45 11.46
N TYR A 435 -7.73 -5.48 10.88
CA TYR A 435 -6.29 -5.54 10.61
C TYR A 435 -5.40 -5.40 11.86
N LEU A 436 -5.98 -5.01 13.00
CA LEU A 436 -5.31 -5.00 14.30
C LEU A 436 -5.37 -6.38 14.99
N HIS A 437 -6.15 -7.32 14.46
CA HIS A 437 -6.40 -8.64 15.06
C HIS A 437 -5.90 -9.80 14.18
N PRO A 438 -4.62 -9.83 13.76
CA PRO A 438 -4.09 -10.95 12.98
C PRO A 438 -3.94 -12.21 13.84
N ALA A 439 -4.06 -13.38 13.22
CA ALA A 439 -3.57 -14.63 13.77
C ALA A 439 -2.03 -14.65 13.70
N ALA A 440 -1.37 -14.50 14.85
CA ALA A 440 0.07 -14.25 14.93
C ALA A 440 0.93 -15.32 14.22
N GLU A 441 0.54 -16.58 14.24
CA GLU A 441 1.26 -17.70 13.62
C GLU A 441 1.11 -17.78 12.09
N LYS A 442 0.24 -16.94 11.53
CA LYS A 442 -0.15 -16.88 10.11
C LYS A 442 0.35 -15.63 9.38
N VAL A 443 0.92 -14.66 10.10
CA VAL A 443 1.46 -13.42 9.54
C VAL A 443 2.96 -13.29 9.75
N VAL A 444 3.63 -12.54 8.89
CA VAL A 444 5.08 -12.31 8.94
C VAL A 444 5.42 -11.16 9.89
N GLU A 445 6.35 -11.41 10.81
CA GLU A 445 7.04 -10.39 11.61
C GLU A 445 8.51 -10.34 11.21
N ALA A 446 8.95 -9.26 10.55
CA ALA A 446 10.32 -9.20 10.03
C ALA A 446 11.02 -7.83 10.13
N TRP A 447 10.38 -6.77 10.63
CA TRP A 447 10.96 -5.42 10.67
C TRP A 447 10.64 -4.66 11.95
#